data_AF-X7E8K1-F1
#
_entry.id   AF-X7E8K1-F1
#
_cell.length_a   1.000
_cell.length_b   1.000
_cell.length_c   1.000
_cell.angle_alpha   90.00
_cell.angle_beta   90.00
_cell.angle_gamma   90.00
#
_symmetry.space_group_name_H-M   'P 1'
#
loop_
_entity.id
_entity.type
_entity.pdbx_description
1 polymer ?
#
loop_
_entity_poly.entity_id
_entity_poly.type
_entity_poly.pdbx_seq_one_letter_code
_entity_poly.pdbx_strand_id
1 'polypeptide(L)'
;MGVMLSGKARSGTREWVFQRLSNVAICLWVVVFIGLILTLDTATFSDWKALFSPTWFKVYTSITLIMACLNGVLAGWQIGTDYIKPNCINRIYIAVVIAGSLSYLAFGLYTLCSM
;
A
#
# COMPACT_ATOMS: atom_id res chain seq x y z
N MET A 1 12.19 3.47 6.10
CA MET A 1 12.40 2.05 6.51
C MET A 1 13.82 1.93 7.03
N GLY A 2 14.02 1.57 8.30
CA GLY A 2 15.35 1.47 8.93
C GLY A 2 16.20 0.29 8.45
N VAL A 3 16.17 0.01 7.15
CA VAL A 3 17.02 -1.00 6.51
C VAL A 3 17.70 -0.32 5.33
N MET A 4 18.83 0.34 5.60
CA MET A 4 19.91 0.45 4.64
C MET A 4 21.22 0.18 5.37
N LEU A 5 21.94 -0.79 4.82
CA LEU A 5 23.31 -1.17 5.16
C LEU A 5 24.19 0.08 5.20
N SER A 6 25.14 0.05 6.13
CA SER A 6 26.28 0.96 6.29
C SER A 6 26.60 1.82 5.04
N GLY A 7 26.45 3.14 5.16
CA GLY A 7 27.21 4.07 4.30
C GLY A 7 26.45 5.07 3.42
N LYS A 8 25.12 5.12 3.37
CA LYS A 8 24.41 6.25 2.70
C LYS A 8 23.59 7.04 3.69
N ALA A 9 23.97 8.32 3.87
CA ALA A 9 23.25 9.30 4.67
C ALA A 9 21.74 9.21 4.39
N ARG A 10 20.97 9.18 5.47
CA ARG A 10 19.50 9.20 5.50
C ARG A 10 19.00 10.36 4.63
N SER A 11 18.53 10.08 3.42
CA SER A 11 18.05 11.12 2.52
C SER A 11 16.54 11.26 2.68
N GLY A 12 16.10 12.12 3.61
CA GLY A 12 14.68 12.46 3.78
C GLY A 12 14.00 12.87 2.46
N THR A 13 14.75 13.45 1.52
CA THR A 13 14.29 13.73 0.14
C THR A 13 13.79 12.49 -0.61
N ARG A 14 14.49 11.34 -0.49
CA ARG A 14 14.09 10.09 -1.18
C ARG A 14 12.79 9.54 -0.61
N GLU A 15 12.66 9.56 0.71
CA GLU A 15 11.46 9.15 1.43
C GLU A 15 10.28 10.05 1.06
N TRP A 16 10.51 11.37 1.03
CA TRP A 16 9.52 12.35 0.60
C TRP A 16 9.04 12.09 -0.83
N VAL A 17 9.96 11.94 -1.79
CA VAL A 17 9.62 11.66 -3.20
C VAL A 17 8.82 10.35 -3.32
N PHE A 18 9.25 9.30 -2.63
CA PHE A 18 8.56 8.02 -2.62
C PHE A 18 7.11 8.14 -2.15
N GLN A 19 6.84 8.92 -1.08
CA GLN A 19 5.47 9.16 -0.62
C GLN A 19 4.60 9.84 -1.69
N ARG A 20 5.15 10.81 -2.43
CA ARG A 20 4.38 11.56 -3.45
C ARG A 20 4.03 10.65 -4.62
N LEU A 21 5.00 9.89 -5.11
CA LEU A 21 4.78 8.94 -6.20
C LEU A 21 3.78 7.85 -5.79
N SER A 22 3.88 7.34 -4.56
CA SER A 22 2.93 6.35 -4.04
C SER A 22 1.53 6.91 -3.92
N ASN A 23 1.38 8.12 -3.38
CA ASN A 23 0.06 8.76 -3.27
C ASN A 23 -0.57 9.03 -4.64
N VAL A 24 0.22 9.47 -5.63
CA VAL A 24 -0.28 9.64 -7.02
C VAL A 24 -0.76 8.30 -7.58
N ALA A 25 0.01 7.22 -7.43
CA ALA A 25 -0.39 5.89 -7.90
C ALA A 25 -1.68 5.41 -7.23
N ILE A 26 -1.83 5.60 -5.92
CA ILE A 26 -3.04 5.26 -5.16
C ILE A 26 -4.24 6.08 -5.63
N CYS A 27 -4.09 7.40 -5.77
CA CYS A 27 -5.16 8.27 -6.24
C CYS A 27 -5.61 7.92 -7.66
N LEU A 28 -4.68 7.64 -8.56
CA LEU A 28 -5.00 7.19 -9.92
C LEU A 28 -5.76 5.86 -9.89
N TRP A 29 -5.36 4.92 -9.03
CA TRP A 29 -6.04 3.64 -8.91
C TRP A 29 -7.48 3.82 -8.43
N VAL A 30 -7.71 4.71 -7.46
CA VAL A 30 -9.05 5.06 -6.98
C VAL A 30 -9.90 5.64 -8.12
N VAL A 31 -9.37 6.56 -8.92
CA VAL A 31 -10.09 7.15 -10.06
C VAL A 31 -10.46 6.08 -11.10
N VAL A 32 -9.51 5.22 -11.48
CA VAL A 32 -9.75 4.11 -12.42
C VAL A 32 -10.82 3.16 -11.86
N PHE A 33 -10.69 2.76 -10.60
CA PHE A 33 -11.62 1.83 -9.97
C PHE A 33 -13.04 2.38 -9.88
N ILE A 34 -13.19 3.65 -9.47
CA ILE A 34 -14.49 4.34 -9.47
C ILE A 34 -15.04 4.41 -10.90
N GLY A 35 -14.21 4.76 -11.89
CA GLY A 35 -14.61 4.79 -13.29
C GLY A 35 -15.18 3.44 -13.76
N LEU A 36 -14.53 2.33 -13.40
CA LEU A 36 -15.01 0.98 -13.72
C LEU A 36 -16.33 0.66 -13.01
N ILE A 37 -16.47 1.00 -11.72
CA ILE A 37 -17.72 0.78 -10.97
C ILE A 37 -18.88 1.53 -11.62
N LEU A 38 -18.67 2.77 -12.07
CA LEU A 38 -19.71 3.58 -12.70
C LEU A 38 -20.19 3.03 -14.06
N THR A 39 -19.46 2.08 -14.65
CA THR A 39 -19.88 1.38 -15.89
C THR A 39 -20.71 0.12 -15.62
N LEU A 40 -20.89 -0.27 -14.36
CA LEU A 40 -21.69 -1.45 -14.00
C LEU A 40 -23.18 -1.10 -13.98
N ASP A 41 -23.98 -1.83 -14.77
CA ASP A 41 -25.44 -1.74 -14.74
C ASP A 41 -26.02 -2.37 -13.45
N THR A 42 -25.40 -3.47 -13.00
CA THR A 42 -25.73 -4.18 -11.76
C THR A 42 -24.46 -4.49 -10.97
N ALA A 43 -24.59 -4.63 -9.65
CA ALA A 43 -23.45 -4.91 -8.76
C ALA A 43 -23.52 -6.35 -8.20
N THR A 44 -23.80 -7.33 -9.05
CA THR A 44 -23.86 -8.74 -8.63
C THR A 44 -22.46 -9.31 -8.38
N PHE A 45 -22.36 -10.45 -7.69
CA PHE A 45 -21.08 -11.12 -7.46
C PHE A 45 -20.32 -11.43 -8.77
N SER A 46 -21.04 -11.81 -9.83
CA SER A 46 -20.45 -12.09 -11.14
C SER A 46 -19.85 -10.82 -11.75
N ASP A 47 -20.52 -9.68 -11.60
CA ASP A 47 -20.07 -8.39 -12.13
C ASP A 47 -18.79 -7.92 -11.43
N TRP A 48 -18.73 -8.06 -10.11
CA TRP A 48 -17.51 -7.78 -9.34
C TRP A 48 -16.35 -8.68 -9.74
N LYS A 49 -16.61 -9.99 -9.88
CA LYS A 49 -15.58 -10.93 -10.32
C LYS A 49 -15.08 -10.60 -11.72
N ALA A 50 -15.98 -10.21 -12.63
CA ALA A 50 -15.64 -9.80 -13.99
C ALA A 50 -14.80 -8.51 -14.01
N LEU A 51 -15.07 -7.54 -13.14
CA LEU A 51 -14.28 -6.31 -13.03
C LEU A 51 -12.82 -6.59 -12.64
N PHE A 52 -12.59 -7.52 -11.71
CA PHE A 52 -11.25 -7.89 -11.24
C PHE A 52 -10.55 -8.96 -12.07
N SER A 53 -11.25 -9.62 -13.01
CA SER A 53 -10.71 -10.72 -13.83
C SER A 53 -9.55 -10.32 -14.76
N PRO A 54 -9.59 -9.17 -15.48
CA PRO A 54 -8.58 -8.81 -16.47
C PRO A 54 -7.17 -8.72 -15.89
N THR A 55 -6.19 -9.33 -16.57
CA THR A 55 -4.79 -9.36 -16.14
C THR A 55 -4.21 -7.97 -15.95
N TRP A 56 -4.56 -7.00 -16.81
CA TRP A 56 -4.07 -5.63 -16.68
C TRP A 56 -4.48 -4.99 -15.36
N PHE A 57 -5.73 -5.20 -14.93
CA PHE A 57 -6.27 -4.61 -13.70
C PHE A 57 -5.71 -5.32 -12.46
N LYS A 58 -5.48 -6.64 -12.55
CA LYS A 58 -4.76 -7.40 -11.52
C LYS A 58 -3.33 -6.90 -11.32
N VAL A 59 -2.57 -6.73 -12.40
CA VAL A 59 -1.19 -6.21 -12.32
C VAL A 59 -1.20 -4.78 -11.76
N TYR A 60 -2.08 -3.91 -12.28
CA TYR A 60 -2.19 -2.53 -11.83
C TYR A 60 -2.54 -2.41 -10.34
N THR A 61 -3.52 -3.18 -9.87
CA THR A 61 -3.93 -3.23 -8.46
C THR A 61 -2.82 -3.82 -7.58
N SER A 62 -2.11 -4.84 -8.05
CA SER A 62 -0.99 -5.45 -7.31
C SER A 62 0.15 -4.45 -7.07
N ILE A 63 0.55 -3.72 -8.11
CA ILE A 63 1.59 -2.69 -8.00
C ILE A 63 1.14 -1.60 -7.02
N THR A 64 -0.10 -1.12 -7.15
CA THR A 64 -0.65 -0.09 -6.27
C THR A 64 -0.72 -0.57 -4.82
N LEU A 65 -1.11 -1.83 -4.58
CA LEU A 65 -1.15 -2.44 -3.25
C LEU A 65 0.25 -2.49 -2.61
N ILE A 66 1.27 -2.89 -3.36
CA ILE A 66 2.66 -2.89 -2.89
C ILE A 66 3.08 -1.46 -2.50
N MET A 67 2.81 -0.48 -3.35
CA MET A 67 3.13 0.93 -3.08
C MET A 67 2.39 1.44 -1.84
N ALA A 68 1.11 1.10 -1.67
CA ALA A 68 0.31 1.48 -0.51
C ALA A 68 0.85 0.89 0.80
N CYS A 69 1.22 -0.39 0.82
CA CYS A 69 1.82 -1.03 1.99
C CYS A 69 3.17 -0.40 2.35
N LEU A 70 4.05 -0.17 1.38
CA LEU A 70 5.33 0.49 1.61
C LEU A 70 5.17 1.94 2.08
N ASN A 71 4.21 2.68 1.51
CA ASN A 71 3.86 4.04 1.92
C ASN A 71 3.31 4.06 3.36
N GLY A 72 2.47 3.08 3.72
CA GLY A 72 1.95 2.90 5.06
C GLY A 72 3.02 2.63 6.11
N VAL A 73 4.01 1.77 5.80
CA VAL A 73 5.17 1.52 6.68
C VAL A 73 6.00 2.79 6.86
N LEU A 74 6.23 3.55 5.78
CA LEU A 74 6.97 4.81 5.85
C LEU A 74 6.24 5.87 6.68
N ALA A 75 4.93 6.03 6.47
CA ALA A 75 4.10 6.95 7.25
C ALA A 75 4.03 6.54 8.73
N GLY A 76 3.84 5.24 9.00
CA GLY A 76 3.87 4.70 10.36
C GLY A 76 5.20 5.00 11.05
N TRP A 77 6.32 4.80 10.37
CA TRP A 77 7.63 5.16 10.94
C TRP A 77 7.74 6.65 11.29
N GLN A 78 7.27 7.57 10.43
CA GLN A 78 7.25 9.01 10.72
C GLN A 78 6.43 9.32 11.98
N ILE A 79 5.20 8.76 12.06
CA ILE A 79 4.34 8.90 13.23
C ILE A 79 5.02 8.34 14.50
N GLY A 80 5.62 7.16 14.40
CA GLY A 80 6.30 6.51 15.51
C GLY A 80 7.46 7.35 16.05
N THR A 81 8.30 7.92 15.17
CA THR A 81 9.43 8.76 15.58
C THR A 81 9.00 10.10 16.16
N ASP A 82 7.91 10.68 15.68
CA ASP A 82 7.45 12.00 16.10
C ASP A 82 6.70 11.93 17.44
N TYR A 83 5.83 10.93 17.61
CA TYR A 83 4.88 10.89 18.71
C TYR A 83 5.17 9.83 19.79
N ILE A 84 5.88 8.74 19.50
CA ILE A 84 6.12 7.65 20.47
C ILE A 84 7.53 7.77 21.08
N LYS A 85 7.64 8.45 22.21
CA LYS A 85 8.93 8.71 22.89
C LYS A 85 9.56 7.45 23.51
N PRO A 86 8.82 6.54 24.18
CA PRO A 86 9.44 5.34 24.74
C PRO A 86 9.87 4.37 23.64
N ASN A 87 11.19 4.15 23.54
CA ASN A 87 11.78 3.32 22.48
C ASN A 87 11.21 1.89 22.41
N CYS A 88 10.93 1.28 23.56
CA CYS A 88 10.34 -0.06 23.61
C CYS A 88 8.94 -0.11 22.98
N ILE A 89 8.11 0.91 23.24
CA ILE A 89 6.76 1.02 22.70
C ILE A 89 6.82 1.29 21.19
N ASN A 90 7.70 2.19 20.75
CA ASN A 90 7.86 2.51 19.32
C ASN A 90 8.29 1.26 18.51
N ARG A 91 9.18 0.42 19.05
CA ARG A 91 9.57 -0.85 18.40
C ARG A 91 8.40 -1.81 18.23
N ILE A 92 7.54 -1.93 19.24
CA ILE A 92 6.34 -2.78 19.15
C ILE A 92 5.37 -2.20 18.12
N TYR A 93 5.14 -0.89 18.18
CA TYR A 93 4.29 -0.17 17.23
C TYR A 93 4.74 -0.38 15.77
N ILE A 94 6.02 -0.14 15.45
CA ILE A 94 6.50 -0.30 14.07
C ILE A 94 6.46 -1.77 13.62
N ALA A 95 6.65 -2.72 14.53
CA ALA A 95 6.50 -4.14 14.23
C ALA A 95 5.04 -4.48 13.87
N VAL A 96 4.06 -3.93 14.59
CA VAL A 96 2.63 -4.07 14.29
C VAL A 96 2.29 -3.43 12.94
N VAL A 97 2.81 -2.23 12.63
CA VAL A 97 2.58 -1.56 11.34
C VAL A 97 3.14 -2.40 10.18
N ILE A 98 4.36 -2.93 10.33
CA ILE A 98 4.98 -3.78 9.30
C ILE A 98 4.18 -5.08 9.14
N ALA A 99 3.84 -5.75 10.25
CA ALA A 99 3.06 -6.99 10.21
C ALA A 99 1.70 -6.76 9.54
N GLY A 100 0.96 -5.73 9.93
CA GLY A 100 -0.32 -5.37 9.32
C GLY A 100 -0.19 -5.08 7.82
N SER A 101 0.86 -4.35 7.42
CA SER A 101 1.12 -4.05 6.00
C SER A 101 1.44 -5.31 5.18
N LEU A 102 2.20 -6.25 5.75
CA LEU A 102 2.52 -7.54 5.12
C LEU A 102 1.29 -8.45 5.04
N SER A 103 0.49 -8.53 6.11
CA SER A 103 -0.77 -9.27 6.10
C SER A 103 -1.73 -8.72 5.05
N TYR A 104 -1.83 -7.39 4.94
CA TYR A 104 -2.69 -6.76 3.93
C TYR A 104 -2.21 -7.04 2.51
N LEU A 105 -0.89 -6.98 2.28
CA LEU A 105 -0.31 -7.33 0.99
C LEU A 105 -0.56 -8.79 0.62
N ALA A 106 -0.29 -9.72 1.54
CA ALA A 106 -0.47 -11.16 1.31
C ALA A 106 -1.93 -11.51 1.03
N PHE A 107 -2.86 -11.01 1.85
CA PHE A 107 -4.28 -11.26 1.67
C PHE A 107 -4.80 -10.61 0.40
N GLY A 108 -4.43 -9.36 0.12
CA GLY A 108 -4.86 -8.66 -1.09
C GLY A 108 -4.37 -9.34 -2.38
N LEU A 109 -3.12 -9.77 -2.43
CA LEU A 109 -2.59 -10.52 -3.57
C LEU A 109 -3.25 -11.90 -3.69
N TYR A 110 -3.47 -12.60 -2.58
CA TYR A 110 -4.19 -13.88 -2.59
C TYR A 110 -5.59 -13.73 -3.16
N THR A 111 -6.37 -12.77 -2.67
CA THR A 111 -7.73 -12.49 -3.16
C THR A 111 -7.72 -12.14 -4.64
N LEU A 112 -6.84 -11.23 -5.07
CA LEU A 112 -6.78 -10.77 -6.46
C LEU A 112 -6.36 -11.87 -7.45
N CYS A 113 -5.45 -12.76 -7.03
CA CYS A 113 -5.04 -13.92 -7.83
C CYS A 113 -6.10 -15.02 -7.85
N SER A 114 -6.96 -15.10 -6.83
CA SER A 114 -8.00 -16.13 -6.70
C SER A 114 -9.29 -15.85 -7.46
N MET A 115 -9.52 -14.60 -7.88
CA MET A 115 -10.67 -14.20 -8.70
C MET A 115 -10.47 -14.55 -10.16
#